data_AF-A0A3D3P8C4-F1
#
_entry.id   AF-A0A3D3P8C4-F1
#
_cell.length_a   1.000
_cell.length_b   1.000
_cell.length_c   1.000
_cell.angle_alpha   90.00
_cell.angle_beta   90.00
_cell.angle_gamma   90.00
#
_symmetry.space_group_name_H-M   'P 1'
#
loop_
_entity.id
_entity.type
_entity.pdbx_description
1 polymer ?
#
loop_
_entity_poly.entity_id
_entity_poly.type
_entity_poly.pdbx_seq_one_letter_code
_entity_poly.pdbx_strand_id
1 'polypeptide(L)'
;AYGVRNFENLEKGLADMLRVLKPGGKMVILEFSKPRYFPVKQLYNLYFNHITPAIGNFFSKDNSAYKYLPESVKNFPDGDAFTGLMQKVGCRDTKSRVLAFGICSIYTGIK
;
A
#
# COMPACT_ATOMS: atom_id res chain seq x y z
N ALA A 1 1.93 -10.87 1.44
CA ALA A 1 1.26 -9.64 0.92
C ALA A 1 1.66 -8.47 1.81
N TYR A 2 1.62 -7.20 1.33
CA TYR A 2 2.30 -6.00 1.88
C TYR A 2 3.76 -5.80 1.42
N GLY A 3 3.98 -5.69 0.10
CA GLY A 3 5.34 -5.63 -0.46
C GLY A 3 5.55 -4.63 -1.60
N VAL A 4 4.51 -4.24 -2.34
CA VAL A 4 4.69 -3.39 -3.52
C VAL A 4 5.09 -1.96 -3.15
N ARG A 5 4.75 -1.50 -1.94
CA ARG A 5 5.20 -0.19 -1.43
C ARG A 5 6.73 -0.08 -1.27
N ASN A 6 7.43 -1.21 -1.23
CA ASN A 6 8.89 -1.25 -1.11
C ASN A 6 9.58 -1.30 -2.48
N PHE A 7 8.83 -1.28 -3.59
CA PHE A 7 9.42 -1.24 -4.91
C PHE A 7 10.05 0.12 -5.16
N GLU A 8 11.34 0.12 -5.48
CA GLU A 8 12.07 1.34 -5.86
C GLU A 8 11.41 2.02 -7.09
N ASN A 9 10.99 1.21 -8.06
CA ASN A 9 10.16 1.66 -9.17
C ASN A 9 8.86 0.85 -9.21
N LEU A 10 7.83 1.41 -8.58
CA LEU A 10 6.51 0.79 -8.47
C LEU A 10 5.90 0.47 -9.85
N GLU A 11 5.97 1.39 -10.81
CA GLU A 11 5.40 1.21 -12.15
C GLU A 11 6.06 0.06 -12.89
N LYS A 12 7.40 0.00 -12.89
CA LYS A 12 8.16 -1.10 -13.49
C LYS A 12 7.85 -2.44 -12.83
N GLY A 13 7.77 -2.46 -11.49
CA GLY A 13 7.42 -3.67 -10.75
C GLY A 13 6.01 -4.17 -11.10
N LEU A 14 5.02 -3.27 -11.22
CA LEU A 14 3.67 -3.62 -11.65
C LEU A 14 3.64 -4.13 -13.10
N ALA A 15 4.41 -3.50 -14.01
CA ALA A 15 4.53 -3.95 -15.38
C ALA A 15 5.13 -5.37 -15.47
N ASP A 16 6.16 -5.67 -14.68
CA ASP A 16 6.74 -7.02 -14.61
C ASP A 16 5.77 -8.06 -14.05
N MET A 17 5.01 -7.70 -13.01
CA MET A 17 3.92 -8.54 -12.50
C MET A 17 2.88 -8.84 -13.59
N LEU A 18 2.50 -7.84 -14.38
CA LEU A 18 1.55 -8.02 -15.49
C LEU A 18 2.14 -8.87 -16.62
N ARG A 19 3.42 -8.66 -16.96
CA ARG A 19 4.13 -9.38 -18.03
C ARG A 19 4.09 -10.89 -17.84
N VAL A 20 4.25 -11.36 -16.60
CA VAL A 20 4.28 -12.81 -16.29
C VAL A 20 2.90 -13.47 -16.18
N LEU A 21 1.81 -12.69 -16.12
CA LEU A 21 0.46 -13.25 -16.13
C LEU A 21 0.09 -13.80 -17.52
N LYS A 22 -0.70 -14.87 -17.55
CA LYS A 22 -1.37 -15.32 -18.78
C LYS A 22 -2.42 -14.29 -19.22
N PRO A 23 -2.78 -14.20 -20.52
CA PRO A 23 -3.92 -13.39 -20.96
C PRO A 23 -5.18 -13.73 -20.15
N GLY A 24 -5.91 -12.71 -19.67
CA GLY A 24 -7.07 -12.89 -18.78
C GLY A 24 -6.72 -13.24 -17.33
N GLY A 25 -5.43 -13.36 -16.99
CA GLY A 25 -4.97 -13.59 -15.63
C GLY A 25 -5.27 -12.41 -14.71
N LYS A 26 -5.60 -12.70 -13.44
CA LYS A 26 -5.94 -11.68 -12.43
C LYS A 26 -4.74 -11.36 -11.54
N MET A 27 -4.36 -10.09 -11.51
CA MET A 27 -3.47 -9.53 -10.50
C MET A 27 -4.28 -9.19 -9.24
N VAL A 28 -3.79 -9.60 -8.07
CA VAL A 28 -4.40 -9.27 -6.77
C VAL A 28 -3.29 -8.81 -5.82
N ILE A 29 -3.42 -7.60 -5.31
CA ILE A 29 -2.44 -6.96 -4.44
C ILE A 29 -3.15 -6.51 -3.16
N LEU A 30 -2.70 -6.97 -2.00
CA LEU A 30 -3.10 -6.41 -0.71
C LEU A 30 -1.97 -5.51 -0.22
N GLU A 31 -2.31 -4.25 0.05
CA GLU A 31 -1.35 -3.23 0.48
C GLU A 31 -1.99 -2.24 1.46
N PHE A 32 -1.19 -1.55 2.26
CA PHE A 32 -1.66 -0.50 3.15
C PHE A 32 -2.27 0.66 2.35
N SER A 33 -3.27 1.30 2.96
CA SER A 33 -3.95 2.50 2.47
C SER A 33 -4.17 3.47 3.62
N LYS A 34 -4.73 4.64 3.32
CA LYS A 34 -4.92 5.70 4.31
C LYS A 34 -6.39 5.79 4.70
N PRO A 35 -6.74 5.59 6.00
CA PRO A 35 -8.10 5.82 6.46
C PRO A 35 -8.50 7.29 6.27
N ARG A 36 -9.67 7.52 5.66
CA ARG A 36 -10.15 8.86 5.29
C ARG A 36 -11.11 9.48 6.31
N TYR A 37 -11.80 8.65 7.09
CA TYR A 37 -12.93 9.07 7.90
C TYR A 37 -12.63 9.09 9.41
N PHE A 38 -13.30 10.01 10.11
CA PHE A 38 -13.34 10.04 11.58
C PHE A 38 -14.15 8.85 12.12
N PRO A 39 -13.77 8.25 13.27
CA PRO A 39 -12.59 8.57 14.11
C PRO A 39 -11.31 7.81 13.71
N VAL A 40 -11.41 6.90 12.75
CA VAL A 40 -10.33 5.95 12.42
C VAL A 40 -9.06 6.68 11.94
N LYS A 41 -9.21 7.71 11.12
CA LYS A 41 -8.07 8.53 10.64
C LYS A 41 -7.25 9.11 11.79
N GLN A 42 -7.90 9.61 12.84
CA GLN A 42 -7.25 10.24 13.99
C GLN A 42 -6.52 9.21 14.83
N LEU A 43 -7.17 8.09 15.15
CA LEU A 43 -6.55 7.00 15.90
C LEU A 43 -5.37 6.39 15.14
N TYR A 44 -5.52 6.21 13.83
CA TYR A 44 -4.46 5.74 12.96
C TYR A 44 -3.25 6.68 12.98
N ASN A 45 -3.47 7.99 12.80
CA ASN A 45 -2.40 8.98 12.84
C ASN A 45 -1.74 9.07 14.22
N LEU A 46 -2.51 8.95 15.31
CA LEU A 46 -1.97 8.93 16.68
C LEU A 46 -1.03 7.72 16.86
N TYR A 47 -1.48 6.54 16.44
CA TYR A 47 -0.69 5.32 16.53
C TYR A 47 0.60 5.40 15.68
N PHE A 48 0.49 5.86 14.43
CA PHE A 48 1.63 5.91 13.52
C PHE A 48 2.64 7.01 13.85
N ASN A 49 2.18 8.17 14.33
CA ASN A 49 3.07 9.31 14.60
C ASN A 49 3.66 9.31 16.01
N HIS A 50 3.00 8.69 16.99
CA HIS A 50 3.43 8.76 18.39
C HIS A 50 3.76 7.39 18.98
N ILE A 51 2.89 6.38 18.79
CA ILE A 51 3.07 5.07 19.43
C ILE A 51 4.17 4.26 18.74
N THR A 52 4.13 4.17 17.41
CA THR A 52 5.11 3.37 16.64
C THR A 52 6.55 3.88 16.83
N PRO A 53 6.83 5.20 16.74
CA PRO A 53 8.18 5.72 17.01
C PRO A 53 8.62 5.54 18.46
N ALA A 54 7.71 5.69 19.43
CA ALA A 54 8.01 5.49 20.85
C ALA A 54 8.42 4.04 21.15
N ILE A 55 7.71 3.06 20.58
CA ILE A 55 8.06 1.63 20.69
C ILE A 55 9.42 1.37 20.02
N GLY A 56 9.65 1.92 18.81
CA GLY A 56 10.93 1.78 18.12
C GLY A 56 12.11 2.30 18.93
N ASN A 57 11.97 3.50 19.53
CA ASN A 57 12.98 4.11 20.39
C ASN A 57 13.25 3.30 21.67
N PHE A 58 12.23 2.64 22.22
CA PHE A 58 12.34 1.93 23.50
C PHE A 58 12.89 0.51 23.35
N PHE A 59 12.52 -0.21 22.29
CA PHE A 59 12.84 -1.64 22.13
C PHE A 59 13.95 -1.93 21.12
N SER A 60 14.31 -0.99 20.23
CA SER A 60 15.28 -1.24 19.15
C SER A 60 16.43 -0.24 19.18
N LYS A 61 17.67 -0.73 19.10
CA LYS A 61 18.84 0.12 18.75
C LYS A 61 18.78 0.59 17.30
N ASP A 62 18.00 -0.10 16.46
CA ASP A 62 17.79 0.23 15.06
C ASP A 62 16.42 0.90 14.87
N ASN A 63 16.45 2.22 14.98
CA ASN A 63 15.29 3.09 14.85
C ASN A 63 14.77 3.23 13.42
N SER A 64 15.48 2.67 12.43
CA SER A 64 15.21 2.91 11.02
C SER A 64 13.93 2.20 10.54
N ALA A 65 13.74 0.92 10.90
CA ALA A 65 12.58 0.13 10.47
C ALA A 65 11.24 0.67 10.98
N TYR A 66 11.22 1.19 12.21
CA TYR A 66 10.01 1.76 12.84
C TYR A 66 9.67 3.15 12.30
N LYS A 67 10.62 3.85 11.68
CA LYS A 67 10.37 5.09 10.90
C LYS A 67 9.96 4.77 9.46
N TYR A 68 10.57 3.75 8.86
CA TYR A 68 10.33 3.36 7.48
C TYR A 68 8.88 2.94 7.22
N LEU A 69 8.26 2.19 8.14
CA LEU A 69 6.89 1.72 7.94
C LEU A 69 5.89 2.90 7.84
N PRO A 70 5.82 3.85 8.78
CA PRO A 70 5.01 5.06 8.64
C PRO A 70 5.29 5.85 7.36
N GLU A 71 6.56 6.04 7.03
CA GLU A 71 6.97 6.85 5.88
C GLU A 71 6.59 6.21 4.54
N SER A 72 6.85 4.91 4.38
CA SER A 72 6.49 4.16 3.18
C SER A 72 4.97 4.15 2.94
N VAL A 73 4.17 3.98 4.00
CA VAL A 73 2.70 4.04 3.88
C VAL A 73 2.22 5.45 3.50
N LYS A 74 2.83 6.50 4.07
CA LYS A 74 2.48 7.88 3.75
C LYS A 74 2.72 8.23 2.28
N ASN A 75 3.84 7.77 1.72
CA ASN A 75 4.25 8.04 0.34
C ASN A 75 3.58 7.13 -0.70
N PHE A 76 2.96 6.03 -0.26
CA PHE A 76 2.29 5.09 -1.17
C PHE A 76 1.06 5.72 -1.85
N PRO A 77 0.91 5.57 -3.19
CA PRO A 77 -0.25 6.08 -3.93
C PRO A 77 -1.43 5.12 -3.77
N ASP A 78 -2.28 5.31 -2.76
CA ASP A 78 -3.39 4.41 -2.44
C ASP A 78 -4.72 4.79 -3.13
N GLY A 79 -5.68 3.85 -3.13
CA GLY A 79 -7.00 4.03 -3.74
C GLY A 79 -6.94 4.21 -5.25
N ASP A 80 -7.63 5.24 -5.76
CA ASP A 80 -7.76 5.49 -7.19
C ASP A 80 -6.42 5.77 -7.87
N ALA A 81 -5.47 6.38 -7.14
CA ALA A 81 -4.11 6.59 -7.63
C ALA A 81 -3.40 5.27 -7.94
N PHE A 82 -3.56 4.25 -7.07
CA PHE A 82 -2.99 2.93 -7.30
C PHE A 82 -3.63 2.25 -8.50
N THR A 83 -4.97 2.28 -8.59
CA THR A 83 -5.68 1.67 -9.72
C THR A 83 -5.37 2.37 -11.04
N GLY A 84 -5.13 3.67 -11.01
CA GLY A 84 -4.66 4.44 -12.16
C GLY A 84 -3.27 4.01 -12.63
N LEU A 85 -2.34 3.75 -11.69
CA LEU A 85 -1.03 3.17 -12.03
C LEU A 85 -1.17 1.76 -12.63
N MET A 86 -2.05 0.93 -12.06
CA MET A 86 -2.33 -0.40 -12.62
C MET A 86 -2.89 -0.31 -14.05
N GLN A 87 -3.79 0.63 -14.32
CA GLN A 87 -4.33 0.87 -15.66
C GLN A 87 -3.23 1.36 -16.62
N LYS A 88 -2.38 2.29 -16.17
CA LYS A 88 -1.27 2.83 -16.95
C LYS A 88 -0.31 1.73 -17.42
N VAL A 89 -0.03 0.72 -16.59
CA VAL A 89 0.84 -0.41 -16.98
C VAL A 89 0.13 -1.45 -17.86
N GLY A 90 -1.19 -1.32 -18.09
CA GLY A 90 -1.96 -2.17 -18.98
C GLY A 90 -2.95 -3.12 -18.30
N CYS A 91 -3.17 -3.02 -16.97
CA CYS A 91 -4.27 -3.77 -16.35
C CYS A 91 -5.63 -3.19 -16.76
N ARG A 92 -6.59 -4.08 -17.00
CA ARG A 92 -8.00 -3.77 -17.25
C ARG A 92 -8.85 -4.12 -16.03
N ASP A 93 -10.09 -3.63 -16.00
CA ASP A 93 -11.06 -3.87 -14.93
C ASP A 93 -10.50 -3.66 -13.52
N THR A 94 -9.70 -2.60 -13.34
CA THR A 94 -9.05 -2.37 -12.06
C THR A 94 -10.07 -1.96 -11.00
N LYS A 95 -9.93 -2.52 -9.80
CA LYS A 95 -10.81 -2.25 -8.67
C LYS A 95 -9.99 -2.09 -7.41
N SER A 96 -10.45 -1.23 -6.51
CA SER A 96 -9.96 -1.14 -5.15
C SER A 96 -11.08 -1.52 -4.19
N ARG A 97 -10.78 -2.43 -3.25
CA ARG A 97 -11.65 -2.78 -2.14
C ARG A 97 -10.98 -2.39 -0.84
N VAL A 98 -11.55 -1.37 -0.20
CA VAL A 98 -11.09 -0.91 1.11
C VAL A 98 -11.43 -1.93 2.19
N LEU A 99 -10.49 -2.17 3.10
CA LEU A 99 -10.59 -3.06 4.24
C LEU A 99 -10.23 -2.31 5.53
N ALA A 100 -10.64 -2.88 6.67
CA ALA A 100 -10.28 -2.38 8.00
C ALA A 100 -10.41 -0.86 8.12
N PHE A 101 -11.56 -0.33 7.70
CA PHE A 101 -11.89 1.10 7.74
C PHE A 101 -10.89 2.03 7.00
N GLY A 102 -10.14 1.51 6.02
CA GLY A 102 -9.18 2.29 5.22
C GLY A 102 -7.73 2.04 5.55
N ILE A 103 -7.41 1.18 6.52
CA ILE A 103 -6.02 0.85 6.88
C ILE A 103 -5.32 0.08 5.75
N CYS A 104 -6.03 -0.79 5.04
CA CYS A 104 -5.49 -1.50 3.88
C CYS A 104 -6.55 -1.69 2.81
N SER A 105 -6.10 -2.02 1.60
CA SER A 105 -6.96 -2.22 0.45
C SER A 105 -6.47 -3.40 -0.39
N ILE A 106 -7.43 -4.12 -0.97
CA ILE A 106 -7.16 -5.10 -2.03
C ILE A 106 -7.36 -4.41 -3.37
N TYR A 107 -6.33 -4.43 -4.20
CA TYR A 107 -6.37 -3.96 -5.57
C TYR A 107 -6.40 -5.17 -6.51
N THR A 108 -7.27 -5.13 -7.50
CA THR A 108 -7.36 -6.18 -8.51
C THR A 108 -7.29 -5.59 -9.90
N GLY A 109 -6.77 -6.35 -10.86
CA GLY A 109 -6.78 -6.02 -12.28
C GLY A 109 -6.62 -7.27 -13.15
N ILE A 110 -7.03 -7.19 -14.40
CA ILE A 110 -6.93 -8.28 -15.40
C ILE A 110 -5.90 -7.91 -16.46
N LYS A 111 -5.13 -8.89 -16.94
CA LYS A 111 -4.31 -8.73 -18.15
C LYS A 111 -5.18 -8.72 -19.41
#